data_AF-A0A3S9FEB6-F1
#
_entry.id   AF-A0A3S9FEB6-F1
#
_cell.length_a   1.000
_cell.length_b   1.000
_cell.length_c   1.000
_cell.angle_alpha   90.00
_cell.angle_beta   90.00
_cell.angle_gamma   90.00
#
_symmetry.space_group_name_H-M   'P 1'
#
loop_
_entity.id
_entity.type
_entity.pdbx_description
1 polymer ?
#
loop_
_entity_poly.entity_id
_entity_poly.type
_entity_poly.pdbx_seq_one_letter_code
_entity_poly.pdbx_strand_id
1 'polypeptide(L)' 'MKSASSELLVMTVPEAGAKLGLGRNAAYEAAANGEIPTIRIGKLIKVPKAALERMLENVSTSRRFA' A
#
# COMPACT_ATOMS: atom_id res chain seq x y z
N MET A 1 -16.86 15.74 6.40
CA MET A 1 -15.51 16.30 6.65
C MET A 1 -14.47 15.59 5.78
N LYS A 2 -13.93 16.26 4.75
CA LYS A 2 -12.67 15.85 4.10
C LYS A 2 -11.56 16.63 4.81
N SER A 3 -10.80 15.98 5.68
CA SER A 3 -9.66 16.63 6.32
C SER A 3 -8.54 16.76 5.29
N ALA A 4 -8.29 17.98 4.83
CA ALA A 4 -7.00 18.34 4.28
C ALA A 4 -5.96 18.20 5.39
N SER A 5 -4.81 17.55 5.12
CA SER A 5 -3.49 17.94 5.63
C SER A 5 -2.40 16.90 5.32
N SER A 6 -1.39 17.37 4.58
CA SER A 6 -0.13 16.71 4.21
C SER A 6 -0.23 15.64 3.11
N GLU A 7 -0.02 16.08 1.87
CA GLU A 7 0.15 15.23 0.68
C GLU A 7 1.45 14.43 0.72
N LEU A 8 1.63 13.62 1.76
CA LEU A 8 2.67 12.61 1.73
C LEU A 8 2.29 11.61 0.64
N LEU A 9 2.97 11.75 -0.50
CA LEU A 9 2.94 10.79 -1.62
C LEU A 9 3.35 9.39 -1.18
N VAL A 10 3.87 9.25 0.05
CA VAL A 10 4.41 8.02 0.62
C VAL A 10 3.87 7.79 2.04
N MET A 11 3.49 6.55 2.36
CA MET A 11 3.08 6.11 3.69
C MET A 11 4.06 5.06 4.24
N THR A 12 3.91 4.67 5.50
CA THR A 12 4.71 3.56 6.05
C THR A 12 4.11 2.20 5.68
N VAL A 13 4.93 1.14 5.72
CA VAL A 13 4.47 -0.25 5.50
C VAL A 13 3.25 -0.63 6.36
N PRO A 14 3.25 -0.43 7.69
CA PRO A 14 2.10 -0.77 8.53
C PRO A 14 0.86 0.07 8.21
N GLU A 15 1.00 1.32 7.76
CA GLU A 15 -0.14 2.13 7.33
C GLU A 15 -0.74 1.67 6.00
N ALA A 16 0.11 1.27 5.06
CA ALA A 16 -0.35 0.67 3.80
C ALA A 16 -1.08 -0.65 4.07
N GLY A 17 -0.53 -1.49 4.94
CA GLY A 17 -1.18 -2.73 5.38
C GLY A 17 -2.54 -2.46 6.02
N ALA A 18 -2.63 -1.50 6.93
CA ALA A 18 -3.90 -1.14 7.56
C ALA A 18 -4.96 -0.69 6.54
N LYS A 19 -4.57 0.03 5.48
CA LYS A 19 -5.48 0.40 4.38
C LYS A 19 -5.92 -0.77 3.51
N LEU A 20 -5.08 -1.81 3.41
CA LEU A 20 -5.39 -3.06 2.72
C LEU A 20 -6.11 -4.08 3.62
N GLY A 21 -6.36 -3.76 4.90
CA GLY A 21 -6.95 -4.68 5.87
C GLY A 21 -5.98 -5.72 6.45
N LEU A 22 -4.67 -5.52 6.26
CA LEU A 22 -3.60 -6.37 6.77
C LEU A 22 -3.14 -5.93 8.16
N GLY A 23 -2.84 -6.90 9.03
CA GLY A 23 -2.12 -6.65 10.29
C GLY A 23 -0.68 -6.18 10.05
N ARG A 24 0.00 -5.66 11.07
CA ARG A 24 1.37 -5.13 10.94
C ARG A 24 2.36 -6.14 10.36
N ASN A 25 2.31 -7.39 10.83
CA ASN A 25 3.21 -8.46 10.36
C ASN A 25 2.92 -8.78 8.88
N ALA A 26 1.65 -9.02 8.55
CA ALA A 26 1.22 -9.26 7.18
C ALA A 26 1.58 -8.09 6.24
N ALA A 27 1.57 -6.85 6.72
CA ALA A 27 2.02 -5.70 5.95
C ALA A 27 3.52 -5.77 5.61
N TYR A 28 4.37 -6.16 6.57
CA TYR A 28 5.80 -6.35 6.33
C TYR A 28 6.08 -7.57 5.44
N GLU A 29 5.31 -8.65 5.59
CA GLU A 29 5.41 -9.83 4.72
C GLU A 29 5.01 -9.49 3.29
N ALA A 30 3.87 -8.83 3.09
CA ALA A 30 3.42 -8.40 1.77
C ALA A 30 4.39 -7.37 1.15
N ALA A 31 5.02 -6.51 1.95
CA ALA A 31 6.09 -5.64 1.49
C ALA A 31 7.36 -6.41 1.08
N ALA A 32 7.72 -7.47 1.83
CA ALA A 32 8.88 -8.31 1.53
C ALA A 32 8.64 -9.21 0.30
N ASN A 33 7.42 -9.71 0.13
CA ASN A 33 6.97 -10.48 -1.04
C ASN A 33 6.83 -9.64 -2.30
N GLY A 34 6.81 -8.30 -2.18
CA GLY A 34 6.58 -7.39 -3.29
C GLY A 34 5.10 -7.25 -3.68
N GLU A 35 4.18 -7.76 -2.86
CA GLU A 35 2.73 -7.56 -3.02
C GLU A 35 2.33 -6.13 -2.69
N ILE A 36 3.02 -5.46 -1.76
CA ILE A 36 2.84 -4.02 -1.51
C ILE A 36 3.97 -3.27 -2.19
N PRO A 37 3.66 -2.28 -3.05
CA PRO A 37 4.69 -1.50 -3.71
C PRO A 37 5.43 -0.64 -2.68
N THR A 38 6.70 -0.99 -2.42
CA THR A 38 7.56 -0.26 -1.50
C THR A 38 8.73 0.39 -2.24
N ILE A 39 9.15 1.56 -1.75
CA ILE A 39 10.37 2.25 -2.14
C ILE A 39 11.29 2.32 -0.93
N ARG A 40 12.59 2.10 -1.17
CA ARG A 40 13.62 2.20 -0.15
C ARG A 40 14.39 3.50 -0.34
N ILE A 41 14.27 4.40 0.63
CA ILE A 41 15.00 5.66 0.66
C ILE A 41 16.04 5.55 1.78
N GLY A 42 17.26 5.13 1.42
CA GLY A 42 18.31 4.83 2.38
C GLY A 42 17.91 3.71 3.35
N LYS A 43 17.81 4.03 4.64
CA LYS A 43 17.36 3.09 5.70
C LYS A 43 15.83 3.03 5.86
N LEU A 44 15.08 3.91 5.21
CA LEU A 44 13.63 4.00 5.35
C LEU A 44 12.93 3.20 4.25
N ILE A 45 11.92 2.43 4.64
CA ILE A 45 11.00 1.77 3.71
C ILE A 45 9.68 2.54 3.74
N LYS A 46 9.22 2.95 2.56
CA LYS A 46 8.03 3.76 2.36
C LYS A 46 7.18 3.17 1.25
N VAL A 47 5.87 3.35 1.30
CA VAL A 47 4.90 2.84 0.32
C VAL A 47 4.35 4.05 -0.44
N PRO A 48 4.62 4.20 -1.75
CA PRO A 48 4.04 5.29 -2.53
C PRO A 48 2.54 5.09 -2.71
N LYS A 49 1.75 6.13 -2.40
CA LYS A 49 0.29 6.14 -2.57
C LYS A 49 -0.09 5.91 -4.03
N ALA A 50 0.59 6.59 -4.95
CA ALA A 50 0.35 6.47 -6.40
C ALA A 50 0.61 5.05 -6.93
N ALA A 51 1.61 4.34 -6.38
CA ALA A 51 1.90 2.96 -6.78
C ALA A 51 0.85 1.99 -6.22
N LEU A 52 0.41 2.20 -4.98
CA LEU A 52 -0.68 1.43 -4.36
C LEU A 52 -1.99 1.62 -5.14
N GLU A 53 -2.33 2.87 -5.49
CA GLU A 53 -3.53 3.20 -6.27
C GLU A 53 -3.46 2.54 -7.65
N ARG A 54 -2.35 2.68 -8.38
CA ARG A 54 -2.15 1.99 -9.66
C ARG A 54 -2.26 0.48 -9.53
N MET A 55 -1.75 -0.12 -8.47
CA MET A 55 -1.86 -1.57 -8.25
C MET A 55 -3.33 -1.98 -8.13
N LEU A 56 -4.13 -1.24 -7.35
CA LEU A 56 -5.56 -1.49 -7.17
C LEU A 56 -6.35 -1.23 -8.46
N GLU A 57 -6.01 -0.18 -9.22
CA GLU A 57 -6.61 0.11 -10.53
C GLU A 57 -6.35 -1.02 -11.55
N ASN A 58 -5.17 -1.65 -11.49
CA ASN A 58 -4.82 -2.77 -12.35
C ASN A 58 -5.43 -4.11 -11.92
N VAL A 59 -6.02 -4.21 -10.73
CA VAL A 59 -6.88 -5.35 -10.36
C VAL A 59 -8.23 -5.15 -11.09
N SER A 60 -8.20 -5.31 -12.42
CA SER A 60 -9.42 -5.45 -13.20
C SER A 60 -10.21 -6.59 -12.55
N THR A 61 -11.42 -6.27 -12.11
CA THR A 61 -12.27 -7.16 -11.34
C THR A 61 -12.64 -8.36 -12.20
N SER A 62 -11.77 -9.35 -12.25
CA SER A 62 -12.08 -10.69 -12.73
C SER A 62 -12.74 -11.44 -11.58
N ARG A 63 -13.90 -10.92 -11.13
CA ARG A 63 -14.76 -11.66 -10.22
C ARG A 63 -15.72 -12.50 -11.06
N ARG A 64 -15.21 -13.62 -11.56
CA ARG A 64 -16.04 -14.82 -11.78
C ARG A 64 -15.96 -15.64 -10.51
N PHE A 65 -16.90 -15.40 -9.60
CA PHE A 65 -17.31 -16.42 -8.65
C PHE A 65 -18.83 -16.49 -8.76
N ALA A 66 -19.25 -17.36 -9.68
CA ALA A 66 -20.57 -17.97 -9.72
C ALA A 66 -20.57 -19.16 -8.74
#